data_AF-A0A1G6SL83-F1
#
_entry.id   AF-A0A1G6SL83-F1
#
_cell.length_a   1.000
_cell.length_b   1.000
_cell.length_c   1.000
_cell.angle_alpha   90.00
_cell.angle_beta   90.00
_cell.angle_gamma   90.00
#
_symmetry.space_group_name_H-M   'P 1'
#
loop_
_entity.id
_entity.type
_entity.pdbx_description
1 polymer ?
#
loop_
_entity_poly.entity_id
_entity_poly.type
_entity_poly.pdbx_seq_one_letter_code
_entity_poly.pdbx_strand_id
1 'polypeptide(L)'
;MDTIPFRFESHGGFGEVKGLARLDEFGLELQFSTRDAVFGVIKSEMRSLRIPLDTLLSVRFSAGFLWLMPVIELRVRDLNVLQGLPESEEGRVKLRVKFGERHDARGFVRDLEAMRTHFRIQMLDRTLDRMTSHLPGREPPPAPLQSELAPPAAPPSTRSGNVISMGGGPLGSRPRDSQSET
;
A
#
# COMPACT_ATOMS: atom_id res chain seq x y z
N MET A 1 -11.46 -7.64 2.72
CA MET A 1 -10.03 -7.93 3.01
C MET A 1 -9.97 -9.42 3.09
N ASP A 2 -9.59 -10.02 1.97
CA ASP A 2 -9.96 -11.39 1.67
C ASP A 2 -8.82 -12.30 2.10
N THR A 3 -9.18 -13.36 2.81
CA THR A 3 -8.25 -14.36 3.32
C THR A 3 -8.73 -15.72 2.89
N ILE A 4 -7.83 -16.54 2.37
CA ILE A 4 -8.13 -17.90 1.93
C ILE A 4 -7.15 -18.87 2.59
N PRO A 5 -7.60 -20.01 3.11
CA PRO A 5 -6.69 -21.03 3.57
C PRO A 5 -6.13 -21.81 2.38
N PHE A 6 -4.87 -22.20 2.51
CA PHE A 6 -4.18 -23.01 1.53
C PHE A 6 -3.43 -24.16 2.20
N ARG A 7 -3.09 -25.16 1.38
CA ARG A 7 -2.21 -26.25 1.76
C ARG A 7 -1.41 -26.76 0.58
N PHE A 8 -0.27 -27.37 0.84
CA PHE A 8 0.46 -28.17 -0.14
C PHE A 8 1.37 -29.17 0.60
N GLU A 9 1.82 -30.19 -0.13
CA GLU A 9 2.73 -31.20 0.40
C GLU A 9 4.14 -30.61 0.48
N SER A 10 4.95 -31.11 1.39
CA SER A 10 6.33 -30.71 1.55
C SER A 10 7.21 -31.94 1.68
N HIS A 11 8.49 -31.80 1.37
CA HIS A 11 9.48 -32.88 1.52
C HIS A 11 9.09 -34.18 0.81
N GLY A 12 8.54 -34.12 -0.41
CA GLY A 12 8.17 -35.33 -1.18
C GLY A 12 7.03 -36.15 -0.56
N GLY A 13 6.11 -35.49 0.16
CA GLY A 13 4.95 -36.12 0.79
C GLY A 13 5.12 -36.44 2.28
N PHE A 14 6.30 -36.20 2.85
CA PHE A 14 6.59 -36.42 4.27
C PHE A 14 6.28 -35.24 5.18
N GLY A 15 5.83 -34.11 4.62
CA GLY A 15 5.32 -32.97 5.37
C GLY A 15 4.08 -32.37 4.73
N GLU A 16 3.26 -31.69 5.53
CA GLU A 16 2.12 -30.91 5.05
C GLU A 16 2.27 -29.47 5.52
N VAL A 17 2.16 -28.53 4.58
CA VAL A 17 2.15 -27.10 4.88
C VAL A 17 0.70 -26.64 4.87
N LYS A 18 0.29 -25.95 5.94
CA LYS A 18 -1.03 -25.32 6.05
C LYS A 18 -0.87 -23.86 6.40
N GLY A 19 -1.67 -23.03 5.75
CA GLY A 19 -1.57 -21.60 5.94
C GLY A 19 -2.79 -20.82 5.51
N LEU A 20 -2.67 -19.51 5.64
CA LEU A 20 -3.62 -18.50 5.23
C LEU A 20 -2.92 -17.53 4.28
N ALA A 21 -3.50 -17.32 3.12
CA ALA A 21 -3.11 -16.27 2.20
C ALA A 21 -4.04 -15.07 2.42
N ARG A 22 -3.47 -13.91 2.68
CA ARG A 22 -4.18 -12.68 3.02
C ARG A 22 -3.76 -11.57 2.06
N LEU A 23 -4.73 -10.85 1.50
CA LEU A 23 -4.45 -9.58 0.84
C LEU A 23 -4.32 -8.49 1.89
N ASP A 24 -3.30 -7.66 1.74
CA ASP A 24 -3.17 -6.41 2.47
C ASP A 24 -2.80 -5.26 1.53
N GLU A 25 -2.63 -4.06 2.08
CA GLU A 25 -2.40 -2.84 1.31
C GLU A 25 -1.04 -2.79 0.60
N PHE A 26 -0.07 -3.65 0.96
CA PHE A 26 1.23 -3.71 0.29
C PHE A 26 1.47 -5.02 -0.48
N GLY A 27 0.48 -5.91 -0.55
CA GLY A 27 0.50 -7.09 -1.41
C GLY A 27 -0.12 -8.34 -0.80
N LEU A 28 0.55 -9.46 -1.02
CA LEU A 28 0.10 -10.78 -0.59
C LEU A 28 0.93 -11.26 0.60
N GLU A 29 0.29 -11.62 1.70
CA GLU A 29 0.92 -12.25 2.84
C GLU A 29 0.51 -13.72 2.93
N LEU A 30 1.49 -14.61 3.09
CA LEU A 30 1.31 -16.03 3.32
C LEU A 30 1.75 -16.35 4.75
N GLN A 31 0.82 -16.73 5.61
CA GLN A 31 1.10 -17.20 6.96
C GLN A 31 0.96 -18.71 6.99
N PHE A 32 2.00 -19.45 7.37
CA PHE A 32 1.98 -20.90 7.29
C PHE A 32 2.81 -21.58 8.37
N SER A 33 2.47 -22.84 8.62
CA SER A 33 3.25 -23.76 9.46
C SER A 33 3.43 -25.08 8.72
N THR A 34 4.59 -25.71 8.93
CA THR A 34 4.91 -27.03 8.38
C THR A 34 4.72 -28.09 9.46
N ARG A 35 4.00 -29.16 9.13
CA ARG A 35 3.84 -30.34 9.99
C ARG A 35 4.58 -31.52 9.37
N ASP A 36 5.38 -32.22 10.17
CA ASP A 36 6.02 -33.46 9.76
C ASP A 36 5.01 -34.62 9.84
N ALA A 37 4.85 -35.37 8.75
CA ALA A 37 3.93 -36.51 8.67
C ALA A 37 4.43 -37.74 9.45
N VAL A 38 5.73 -37.80 9.75
CA VAL A 38 6.40 -39.00 10.32
C VAL A 38 6.12 -39.17 11.83
N PHE A 39 5.82 -38.09 12.56
CA PHE A 39 5.58 -38.16 14.02
C PHE A 39 4.36 -37.38 14.53
N GLY A 40 3.58 -36.72 13.66
CA GLY A 40 2.39 -35.96 14.09
C GLY A 40 2.68 -34.76 15.01
N VAL A 41 3.95 -34.47 15.26
CA VAL A 41 4.40 -33.32 16.07
C VAL A 41 4.50 -32.11 15.16
N ILE A 42 3.80 -31.04 15.52
CA ILE A 42 3.93 -29.72 14.90
C ILE A 42 5.36 -29.25 15.15
N LYS A 43 6.20 -29.23 14.10
CA LYS A 43 7.64 -29.03 14.27
C LYS A 43 8.14 -27.66 13.83
N SER A 44 7.31 -26.84 13.16
CA SER A 44 7.71 -25.48 12.79
C SER A 44 6.93 -24.42 13.55
N GLU A 45 7.63 -23.36 13.93
CA GLU A 45 7.03 -22.09 14.30
C GLU A 45 6.20 -21.54 13.12
N MET A 46 5.21 -20.71 13.44
CA MET A 46 4.44 -19.98 12.43
C MET A 46 5.38 -19.05 11.66
N ARG A 47 5.34 -19.12 10.34
CA ARG A 47 6.13 -18.27 9.45
C ARG A 47 5.20 -17.36 8.66
N SER A 48 5.62 -16.12 8.47
CA SER A 48 4.97 -15.18 7.56
C SER A 48 5.91 -14.84 6.42
N LEU A 49 5.40 -14.92 5.19
CA LEU A 49 6.09 -14.52 3.98
C LEU A 49 5.27 -13.46 3.27
N ARG A 50 5.90 -12.34 2.95
CA ARG A 50 5.27 -11.24 2.23
C ARG A 50 5.76 -11.23 0.80
N ILE A 51 4.82 -11.23 -0.15
CA ILE A 51 5.07 -11.15 -1.59
C ILE A 51 4.61 -9.76 -2.06
N PRO A 52 5.54 -8.84 -2.30
CA PRO A 52 5.24 -7.50 -2.81
C PRO A 52 4.62 -7.54 -4.22
N LEU A 53 3.70 -6.63 -4.51
CA LEU A 53 2.99 -6.58 -5.79
C LEU A 53 3.91 -6.33 -7.00
N ASP A 54 5.03 -5.64 -6.80
CA ASP A 54 6.02 -5.37 -7.86
C ASP A 54 6.78 -6.63 -8.30
N THR A 55 6.93 -7.59 -7.40
CA THR A 55 7.61 -8.87 -7.66
C THR A 55 6.68 -9.90 -8.29
N LEU A 56 5.37 -9.73 -8.13
CA LEU A 56 4.35 -10.63 -8.66
C LEU A 56 4.20 -10.47 -10.19
N LEU A 57 4.42 -11.55 -10.94
CA LEU A 57 4.31 -11.57 -12.40
C LEU A 57 2.92 -11.95 -12.90
N SER A 58 2.24 -12.86 -12.21
CA SER A 58 0.87 -13.25 -12.54
C SER A 58 0.24 -14.05 -11.42
N VAL A 59 -1.08 -13.94 -11.28
CA VAL A 59 -1.88 -14.78 -10.40
C VAL A 59 -2.93 -15.49 -11.23
N ARG A 60 -3.03 -16.82 -11.09
CA ARG A 60 -4.00 -17.62 -11.84
C ARG A 60 -4.76 -18.56 -10.93
N PHE A 61 -6.07 -18.57 -11.07
CA PHE A 61 -6.92 -19.59 -10.48
C PHE A 61 -7.15 -20.72 -11.50
N SER A 62 -6.92 -21.96 -11.07
CA SER A 62 -7.16 -23.16 -11.85
C SER A 62 -8.08 -24.09 -11.05
N ALA A 63 -9.14 -24.58 -11.70
CA ALA A 63 -10.06 -25.54 -11.07
C ALA A 63 -9.43 -26.93 -10.79
N GLY A 64 -8.27 -27.20 -11.40
CA GLY A 64 -7.54 -28.47 -11.29
C GLY A 64 -8.23 -29.65 -11.97
N PHE A 65 -7.74 -30.86 -11.68
CA PHE A 65 -8.23 -32.10 -12.27
C PHE A 65 -9.68 -32.38 -11.83
N LEU A 66 -10.58 -32.57 -12.82
CA LEU A 66 -12.03 -32.71 -12.63
C LEU A 66 -12.70 -31.64 -11.74
N TRP A 67 -12.16 -30.41 -11.70
CA TRP A 67 -12.70 -29.30 -10.87
C TRP A 67 -12.64 -29.53 -9.34
N LEU A 68 -12.12 -30.68 -8.88
CA LEU A 68 -12.13 -31.10 -7.49
C LEU A 68 -10.95 -30.56 -6.68
N MET A 69 -9.91 -30.08 -7.36
CA MET A 69 -8.68 -29.60 -6.74
C MET A 69 -8.38 -28.17 -7.18
N PRO A 70 -9.08 -27.16 -6.63
CA PRO A 70 -8.78 -25.77 -6.95
C PRO A 70 -7.37 -25.41 -6.49
N VAL A 71 -6.63 -24.74 -7.37
CA VAL A 71 -5.24 -24.31 -7.15
C VAL A 71 -5.09 -22.86 -7.57
N ILE A 72 -4.38 -22.08 -6.77
CA ILE A 72 -3.91 -20.75 -7.13
C ILE A 72 -2.43 -20.86 -7.47
N GLU A 73 -2.09 -20.53 -8.71
CA GLU A 73 -0.71 -20.44 -9.17
C GLU A 73 -0.24 -18.98 -9.08
N LEU A 74 0.80 -18.77 -8.29
CA LEU A 74 1.52 -17.51 -8.18
C LEU A 74 2.81 -17.63 -8.98
N ARG A 75 3.12 -16.60 -9.77
CA ARG A 75 4.44 -16.46 -10.40
C ARG A 75 5.08 -15.18 -9.93
N VAL A 76 6.33 -15.25 -9.52
CA VAL A 76 7.13 -14.10 -9.11
C VAL A 76 8.35 -13.94 -10.01
N ARG A 77 8.88 -12.71 -10.06
CA ARG A 77 10.10 -12.38 -10.78
C ARG A 77 11.36 -12.75 -9.98
N ASP A 78 11.28 -12.59 -8.66
CA ASP A 78 12.42 -12.77 -7.76
C ASP A 78 12.21 -13.99 -6.86
N LEU A 79 13.13 -14.96 -6.97
CA LEU A 79 13.13 -16.19 -6.17
C LEU A 79 13.41 -15.90 -4.69
N ASN A 80 14.08 -14.79 -4.38
CA ASN A 80 14.38 -14.42 -3.00
C ASN A 80 13.10 -14.19 -2.19
N VAL A 81 12.04 -13.73 -2.84
CA VAL A 81 10.73 -13.48 -2.24
C VAL A 81 10.03 -14.78 -1.84
N LEU A 82 10.43 -15.91 -2.41
CA LEU A 82 9.91 -17.23 -2.05
C LEU A 82 10.82 -18.01 -1.09
N GLN A 83 11.93 -17.40 -0.65
CA GLN A 83 12.81 -18.05 0.32
C GLN A 83 12.05 -18.36 1.60
N GLY A 84 12.09 -19.63 1.99
CA GLY A 84 11.39 -20.14 3.17
C GLY A 84 10.02 -20.75 2.88
N LEU A 85 9.51 -20.65 1.65
CA LEU A 85 8.37 -21.44 1.22
C LEU A 85 8.87 -22.82 0.72
N PRO A 86 8.47 -23.93 1.37
CA PRO A 86 8.69 -25.25 0.78
C PRO A 86 7.96 -25.36 -0.57
N GLU A 87 8.49 -26.14 -1.52
CA GLU A 87 7.92 -26.37 -2.85
C GLU A 87 7.76 -25.12 -3.77
N SER A 88 8.72 -24.19 -3.74
CA SER A 88 8.86 -23.20 -4.81
C SER A 88 9.68 -23.76 -5.98
N GLU A 89 9.07 -23.92 -7.15
CA GLU A 89 9.76 -24.34 -8.38
C GLU A 89 9.87 -23.16 -9.35
N GLU A 90 11.09 -22.76 -9.73
CA GLU A 90 11.35 -21.76 -10.78
C GLU A 90 10.52 -20.46 -10.65
N GLY A 91 10.32 -19.97 -9.42
CA GLY A 91 9.56 -18.73 -9.17
C GLY A 91 8.05 -18.92 -9.25
N ARG A 92 7.58 -20.16 -9.21
CA ARG A 92 6.17 -20.52 -9.17
C ARG A 92 5.83 -21.19 -7.85
N VAL A 93 4.63 -20.88 -7.37
CA VAL A 93 4.05 -21.49 -6.18
C VAL A 93 2.62 -21.89 -6.48
N LYS A 94 2.26 -23.10 -6.08
CA LYS A 94 0.90 -23.63 -6.22
C LYS A 94 0.27 -23.77 -4.85
N LEU A 95 -0.69 -22.90 -4.56
CA LEU A 95 -1.47 -22.95 -3.33
C LEU A 95 -2.72 -23.81 -3.59
N ARG A 96 -2.81 -25.01 -3.01
CA ARG A 96 -4.02 -25.83 -3.13
C ARG A 96 -5.06 -25.31 -2.14
N VAL A 97 -6.29 -25.14 -2.62
CA VAL A 97 -7.42 -24.66 -1.82
C VAL A 97 -8.42 -25.79 -1.63
N LYS A 98 -9.25 -25.73 -0.59
CA LYS A 98 -10.35 -26.68 -0.42
C LYS A 98 -11.41 -26.44 -1.49
N PHE A 99 -12.04 -27.51 -1.96
CA PHE A 99 -13.11 -27.43 -2.96
C PHE A 99 -14.29 -26.53 -2.54
N GLY A 100 -14.61 -26.51 -1.24
CA GLY A 100 -15.68 -25.67 -0.68
C GLY A 100 -15.42 -24.16 -0.82
N GLU A 101 -14.17 -23.74 -0.89
CA GLU A 101 -13.74 -22.34 -0.90
C GLU A 101 -13.34 -21.86 -2.30
N ARG A 102 -13.64 -22.65 -3.34
CA ARG A 102 -13.26 -22.34 -4.73
C ARG A 102 -13.79 -20.98 -5.22
N HIS A 103 -14.94 -20.55 -4.70
CA HIS A 103 -15.54 -19.26 -5.09
C HIS A 103 -14.74 -18.11 -4.48
N ASP A 104 -14.44 -18.21 -3.19
CA ASP A 104 -13.63 -17.24 -2.45
C ASP A 104 -12.21 -17.17 -3.01
N ALA A 105 -11.60 -18.32 -3.32
CA ALA A 105 -10.31 -18.40 -4.01
C ALA A 105 -10.31 -17.68 -5.37
N ARG A 106 -11.40 -17.81 -6.12
CA ARG A 106 -11.54 -17.11 -7.41
C ARG A 106 -11.71 -15.61 -7.21
N GLY A 107 -12.49 -15.17 -6.22
CA GLY A 107 -12.62 -13.76 -5.84
C GLY A 107 -11.28 -13.17 -5.42
N PHE A 108 -10.60 -13.84 -4.50
CA PHE A 108 -9.26 -13.50 -4.02
C PHE A 108 -8.25 -13.30 -5.15
N VAL A 109 -8.21 -14.21 -6.14
CA VAL A 109 -7.30 -14.06 -7.30
C VAL A 109 -7.66 -12.85 -8.14
N ARG A 110 -8.95 -12.56 -8.34
CA ARG A 110 -9.38 -11.37 -9.10
C ARG A 110 -8.96 -10.09 -8.41
N ASP A 111 -9.13 -10.03 -7.10
CA ASP A 111 -8.78 -8.84 -6.31
C ASP A 111 -7.26 -8.63 -6.29
N LEU A 112 -6.48 -9.71 -6.16
CA LEU A 112 -5.02 -9.64 -6.20
C LEU A 112 -4.50 -9.19 -7.56
N GLU A 113 -5.06 -9.71 -8.65
CA GLU A 113 -4.68 -9.30 -10.00
C GLU A 113 -5.09 -7.85 -10.28
N ALA A 114 -6.25 -7.40 -9.79
CA ALA A 114 -6.69 -6.02 -9.87
C ALA A 114 -5.72 -5.09 -9.11
N MET A 115 -5.36 -5.44 -7.87
CA MET A 115 -4.42 -4.68 -7.05
C MET A 115 -3.03 -4.59 -7.71
N ARG A 116 -2.53 -5.72 -8.23
CA ARG A 116 -1.27 -5.80 -8.98
C ARG A 116 -1.29 -4.91 -10.23
N THR A 117 -2.36 -4.97 -11.01
CA THR A 117 -2.52 -4.15 -12.22
C THR A 117 -2.56 -2.68 -11.88
N HIS A 118 -3.32 -2.30 -10.85
CA HIS A 118 -3.40 -0.93 -10.38
C HIS A 118 -2.02 -0.40 -9.94
N PHE A 119 -1.29 -1.19 -9.15
CA PHE A 119 0.08 -0.86 -8.74
C PHE A 119 1.01 -0.67 -9.95
N ARG A 120 0.89 -1.53 -10.97
CA ARG A 120 1.71 -1.45 -12.19
C ARG A 120 1.44 -0.17 -12.98
N ILE A 121 0.18 0.23 -13.12
CA ILE A 121 -0.21 1.47 -13.79
C ILE A 121 0.37 2.68 -13.05
N GLN A 122 0.19 2.75 -11.72
CA GLN A 122 0.75 3.85 -10.93
C GLN A 122 2.27 3.97 -11.04
N MET A 123 2.98 2.83 -11.10
CA MET A 123 4.43 2.82 -11.28
C MET A 123 4.86 3.34 -12.66
N LEU A 124 4.08 3.05 -13.70
CA LEU A 124 4.32 3.56 -15.05
C LEU A 124 4.08 5.08 -15.10
N ASP A 125 2.99 5.57 -14.52
CA ASP A 125 2.67 7.00 -14.47
C ASP A 125 3.78 7.78 -13.76
N ARG A 126 4.23 7.33 -12.59
CA ARG A 126 5.34 7.95 -11.86
C ARG A 126 6.65 7.96 -12.67
N THR A 127 6.89 6.92 -13.48
CA THR A 127 8.08 6.85 -14.33
C THR A 127 7.97 7.84 -15.48
N LEU A 128 6.79 7.95 -16.08
CA LEU A 128 6.49 8.89 -17.16
C LEU A 128 6.61 10.34 -16.69
N ASP A 129 6.08 10.65 -15.51
CA ASP A 129 6.19 11.97 -14.88
C ASP A 129 7.66 12.35 -14.67
N ARG A 130 8.48 11.43 -14.16
CA ARG A 130 9.94 11.67 -14.00
C ARG A 130 10.62 11.94 -15.34
N MET A 131 10.29 11.18 -16.38
CA MET A 131 10.88 11.38 -17.71
C MET A 131 10.46 12.73 -18.33
N THR A 132 9.19 13.12 -18.16
CA THR A 132 8.67 14.39 -18.68
C THR A 132 9.12 15.60 -17.88
N SER A 133 9.41 15.45 -16.58
CA SER A 133 9.94 16.51 -15.71
C SER A 133 11.34 16.99 -16.12
N HIS A 134 12.11 16.16 -16.83
CA HIS A 134 13.48 16.46 -17.24
C HIS A 134 13.60 16.98 -18.68
N LEU A 135 12.49 17.24 -19.38
CA LEU A 135 12.54 17.90 -20.70
C LEU A 135 12.94 19.37 -20.54
N PRO A 136 14.13 19.80 -21.02
CA PRO A 136 14.54 21.19 -20.94
C PRO A 136 13.68 22.01 -21.91
N GLY A 137 12.90 22.96 -21.40
CA GLY A 137 12.11 23.88 -22.22
C GLY A 137 10.64 24.08 -21.82
N ARG A 138 10.16 23.48 -20.72
CA ARG A 138 8.85 23.87 -20.18
C ARG A 138 8.99 25.19 -19.45
N GLU A 139 8.56 26.26 -20.12
CA GLU A 139 8.37 27.58 -19.53
C GLU A 139 7.49 27.41 -18.27
N PRO A 140 7.90 27.93 -17.09
CA PRO A 140 7.07 27.87 -15.91
C PRO A 140 5.71 28.50 -16.23
N PRO A 141 4.60 27.97 -15.71
CA PRO A 141 3.28 28.57 -15.94
C PRO A 141 3.38 30.06 -15.61
N PRO A 142 2.93 30.95 -16.51
CA PRO A 142 3.02 32.38 -16.27
C PRO A 142 2.41 32.66 -14.91
N ALA A 143 3.16 33.38 -14.07
CA ALA A 143 2.69 33.78 -12.75
C ALA A 143 1.26 34.32 -12.88
N PRO A 144 0.34 33.94 -11.98
CA PRO A 144 -1.03 34.45 -12.05
C PRO A 144 -0.94 35.96 -12.19
N LEU A 145 -1.48 36.47 -13.30
CA LEU A 145 -1.53 37.90 -13.60
C LEU A 145 -2.09 38.56 -12.35
N GLN A 146 -1.23 39.21 -11.58
CA GLN A 146 -1.66 40.08 -10.51
C GLN A 146 -2.50 41.12 -11.21
N SER A 147 -3.83 41.01 -11.07
CA SER A 147 -4.74 42.04 -11.55
C SER A 147 -4.22 43.33 -10.97
N GLU A 148 -3.71 44.17 -11.87
CA GLU A 148 -3.20 45.50 -11.60
C GLU A 148 -4.37 46.27 -10.96
N LEU A 149 -4.41 46.25 -9.63
CA LEU A 149 -5.36 47.00 -8.85
C LEU A 149 -4.93 48.45 -9.05
N ALA A 150 -5.64 49.15 -9.93
CA ALA A 150 -5.43 50.56 -10.21
C ALA A 150 -5.27 51.32 -8.89
N PRO A 151 -4.28 52.23 -8.79
CA PRO A 151 -4.09 53.00 -7.57
C PRO A 151 -5.37 53.84 -7.30
N PRO A 152 -5.91 53.84 -6.07
CA PRO A 152 -7.03 54.71 -5.75
C PRO A 152 -6.60 56.17 -5.93
N ALA A 153 -7.39 56.91 -6.71
CA ALA A 153 -7.21 58.33 -6.95
C ALA A 153 -7.04 59.10 -5.63
N ALA A 154 -6.05 59.99 -5.60
CA ALA A 154 -5.74 60.85 -4.47
C ALA A 154 -6.98 61.70 -4.06
N PRO A 155 -7.30 61.81 -2.76
CA PRO A 155 -8.35 62.70 -2.31
C PRO A 155 -7.88 64.18 -2.32
N PRO A 156 -8.78 65.13 -2.59
CA PRO A 156 -8.44 66.55 -2.61
C PRO A 156 -8.12 67.08 -1.21
N SER A 157 -7.04 67.85 -1.14
CA SER A 157 -6.52 68.54 0.03
C SER A 157 -7.55 69.52 0.61
N THR A 158 -8.10 69.17 1.77
CA THR A 158 -8.92 70.07 2.59
C THR A 158 -8.10 70.62 3.77
N ARG A 159 -7.67 71.86 3.55
CA ARG A 159 -7.47 72.99 4.46
C ARG A 159 -7.74 72.80 5.96
N SER A 160 -6.73 73.18 6.74
CA SER A 160 -6.70 73.84 8.07
C SER A 160 -7.73 73.46 9.14
N GLY A 161 -7.20 73.04 10.29
CA GLY A 161 -7.85 73.20 11.58
C GLY A 161 -7.02 72.63 12.73
N ASN A 162 -6.31 73.49 13.44
CA ASN A 162 -5.74 73.23 14.77
C ASN A 162 -6.77 72.57 15.70
N VAL A 163 -6.33 71.71 16.62
CA VAL A 163 -6.48 71.90 18.08
C VAL A 163 -5.65 70.84 18.82
N ILE A 164 -4.93 71.36 19.82
CA ILE A 164 -4.12 70.69 20.84
C ILE A 164 -5.02 69.90 21.79
N SER A 165 -4.64 68.67 22.18
CA SER A 165 -4.93 68.23 23.56
C SER A 165 -3.96 67.14 24.03
N MET A 166 -3.40 67.40 25.21
CA MET A 166 -2.55 66.54 26.02
C MET A 166 -3.35 65.38 26.66
N GLY A 167 -2.66 64.33 27.10
CA GLY A 167 -3.16 63.53 28.22
C GLY A 167 -2.71 62.07 28.27
N GLY A 168 -1.58 61.82 28.93
CA GLY A 168 -1.45 60.91 30.07
C GLY A 168 -1.81 59.41 29.97
N GLY A 169 -0.84 58.57 30.34
CA GLY A 169 -1.12 57.36 31.15
C GLY A 169 -0.43 56.07 30.72
N PRO A 170 0.55 55.55 31.49
CA PRO A 170 1.14 54.23 31.30
C PRO A 170 0.61 53.20 32.31
N LEU A 171 1.14 51.97 32.21
CA LEU A 171 1.06 50.80 33.11
C LEU A 171 -0.12 49.84 32.94
N GLY A 172 0.23 48.56 32.82
CA GLY A 172 -0.71 47.45 32.94
C GLY A 172 -0.13 46.09 32.59
N SER A 173 1.00 45.72 33.19
CA SER A 173 1.48 44.33 33.24
C SER A 173 0.65 43.52 34.23
N ARG A 174 0.26 42.29 33.88
CA ARG A 174 0.19 41.16 34.84
C ARG A 174 0.12 39.77 34.18
N PRO A 175 0.72 38.73 34.82
CA PRO A 175 0.85 37.36 34.32
C PRO A 175 -0.02 36.33 35.11
N ARG A 176 0.20 35.02 34.84
CA ARG A 176 -0.14 33.81 35.65
C ARG A 176 -1.64 33.40 35.62
N ASP A 177 -2.05 32.11 35.65
CA ASP A 177 -1.58 30.84 36.23
C ASP A 177 -2.01 29.66 35.31
N SER A 178 -1.32 28.51 35.17
CA SER A 178 -1.14 27.37 36.10
C SER A 178 -2.44 26.69 36.59
N GLN A 179 -2.68 25.46 36.10
CA GLN A 179 -3.26 24.25 36.75
C GLN A 179 -3.62 23.25 35.62
N SER A 180 -3.19 21.98 35.48
CA SER A 180 -2.85 20.84 36.36
C SER A 180 -4.00 20.37 37.25
N GLU A 181 -4.65 19.28 36.85
CA GLU A 181 -5.26 18.21 37.66
C GLU A 181 -5.59 17.06 36.68
N THR A 182 -4.85 15.94 36.77
CA THR A 182 -5.21 14.63 37.37
C THR A 182 -6.32 13.87 36.67
#